data_AF-A0A5J4PE67-F1
#
_entry.id   AF-A0A5J4PE67-F1
#
_cell.length_a   1.000
_cell.length_b   1.000
_cell.length_c   1.000
_cell.angle_alpha   90.00
_cell.angle_beta   90.00
_cell.angle_gamma   90.00
#
_symmetry.space_group_name_H-M   'P 1'
#
loop_
_entity.id
_entity.type
_entity.pdbx_description
1 polymer ?
#
loop_
_entity_poly.entity_id
_entity_poly.type
_entity_poly.pdbx_seq_one_letter_code
_entity_poly.pdbx_strand_id
1 'polypeptide(L)'
;HSVRDTPDGYVYSASAALLDLENPAVEIARLPYPLFSPETEYELRGVVNKVCFPTGTALFGDRLYIYYGAADNCIACASVSVKDLVKELMSCK
;
A
#
# COMPACT_ATOMS: atom_id res chain seq x y z
N HIS A 1 -4.25 -1.88 -3.75
CA HIS A 1 -4.79 -1.72 -2.39
C HIS A 1 -5.53 -3.00 -2.00
N SER A 2 -5.77 -3.23 -0.72
CA SER A 2 -6.66 -4.28 -0.20
C SER A 2 -7.80 -3.65 0.57
N VAL A 3 -8.91 -4.39 0.71
CA VAL A 3 -10.09 -3.94 1.46
C VAL A 3 -10.47 -5.03 2.44
N ARG A 4 -10.68 -4.66 3.71
CA ARG A 4 -11.24 -5.54 4.74
C ARG A 4 -12.60 -5.00 5.17
N ASP A 5 -13.60 -5.88 5.15
CA ASP A 5 -14.92 -5.58 5.71
C ASP A 5 -14.92 -5.79 7.23
N THR A 6 -15.49 -4.85 7.97
CA THR A 6 -15.57 -4.88 9.43
C THR A 6 -16.94 -4.37 9.89
N PRO A 7 -17.39 -4.69 11.11
CA PRO A 7 -18.66 -4.14 11.64
C PRO A 7 -18.72 -2.60 11.63
N ASP A 8 -17.56 -1.94 11.67
CA ASP A 8 -17.43 -0.48 11.68
C ASP A 8 -17.16 0.09 10.28
N GLY A 9 -17.47 -0.66 9.22
CA GLY A 9 -17.24 -0.30 7.81
C GLY A 9 -15.95 -0.85 7.21
N TYR A 10 -15.64 -0.42 5.99
CA TYR A 10 -14.46 -0.88 5.26
C TYR A 10 -13.16 -0.26 5.77
N VAL A 11 -12.09 -1.04 5.71
CA VAL A 11 -10.71 -0.57 5.92
C VAL A 11 -9.96 -0.75 4.61
N TYR A 12 -9.47 0.35 4.05
CA TYR A 12 -8.66 0.34 2.82
C TYR A 12 -7.19 0.50 3.17
N SER A 13 -6.38 -0.48 2.77
CA SER A 13 -4.95 -0.49 3.05
C SER A 13 -4.12 -0.58 1.77
N ALA A 14 -2.88 -0.09 1.84
CA ALA A 14 -1.90 -0.29 0.78
C ALA A 14 -1.35 -1.72 0.84
N SER A 15 -1.12 -2.36 -0.31
CA SER A 15 -0.58 -3.72 -0.38
C SER A 15 0.31 -3.83 -1.61
N ALA A 16 1.27 -4.75 -1.59
CA ALA A 16 2.24 -4.94 -2.65
C ALA A 16 2.26 -6.39 -3.15
N ALA A 17 2.42 -6.55 -4.46
CA ALA A 17 2.65 -7.82 -5.13
C ALA A 17 3.79 -7.64 -6.13
N LEU A 18 4.58 -8.69 -6.31
CA LEU A 18 5.62 -8.79 -7.33
C LEU A 18 5.06 -9.63 -8.48
N LEU A 19 5.07 -9.05 -9.67
CA LEU A 19 4.59 -9.70 -10.89
C LEU A 19 5.78 -10.05 -11.78
N ASP A 20 5.58 -11.04 -12.65
CA ASP A 20 6.58 -11.39 -13.64
C ASP A 20 6.81 -10.25 -14.65
N LEU A 21 8.07 -10.04 -15.01
CA LEU A 21 8.51 -8.92 -15.84
C LEU A 21 8.10 -9.08 -17.30
N GLU A 22 8.05 -10.32 -17.81
CA GLU A 22 7.69 -10.64 -19.18
C GLU A 22 6.19 -10.91 -19.32
N ASN A 23 5.58 -11.51 -18.29
CA ASN A 23 4.15 -11.81 -18.25
C ASN A 23 3.48 -11.36 -16.94
N PRO A 24 3.01 -10.10 -16.84
CA PRO A 24 2.46 -9.55 -15.60
C PRO A 24 1.14 -10.21 -15.14
N ALA A 25 0.55 -11.12 -15.92
CA ALA A 25 -0.55 -11.96 -15.45
C ALA A 25 -0.10 -13.01 -14.41
N VAL A 26 1.20 -13.25 -14.29
CA VAL A 26 1.78 -14.17 -13.32
C VAL A 26 2.22 -13.39 -12.08
N GLU A 27 1.58 -13.69 -10.94
CA GLU A 27 2.01 -13.21 -9.64
C GLU A 27 3.15 -14.09 -9.10
N ILE A 28 4.32 -13.50 -8.89
CA ILE A 28 5.50 -14.19 -8.34
C ILE A 28 5.39 -14.31 -6.83
N ALA A 29 4.96 -13.23 -6.16
CA ALA A 29 4.81 -13.16 -4.72
C ALA A 29 3.89 -12.00 -4.33
N ARG A 30 3.35 -12.04 -3.11
CA ARG A 30 2.55 -10.98 -2.52
C ARG A 30 2.78 -10.95 -1.02
N LEU A 31 2.79 -9.75 -0.44
CA LEU A 31 2.83 -9.63 1.01
C LEU A 31 1.56 -10.26 1.61
N PRO A 32 1.67 -11.18 2.58
CA PRO A 32 0.49 -11.78 3.21
C PRO A 32 -0.25 -10.80 4.14
N TYR A 33 0.30 -9.60 4.31
CA TYR A 33 -0.22 -8.49 5.10
C TYR A 33 -0.14 -7.17 4.30
N PRO A 34 -0.91 -6.14 4.68
CA PRO A 34 -0.82 -4.83 4.02
C PRO A 34 0.57 -4.21 4.18
N LEU A 35 1.05 -3.50 3.15
CA LEU A 35 2.30 -2.74 3.24
C LEU A 35 2.22 -1.65 4.31
N PHE A 36 1.06 -0.98 4.38
CA PHE A 36 0.66 -0.11 5.48
C PHE A 36 -0.87 0.02 5.50
N SER A 37 -1.41 0.28 6.69
CA SER A 37 -2.85 0.48 6.94
C SER A 37 -3.10 1.83 7.60
N PRO A 38 -4.35 2.31 7.66
CA PRO A 38 -4.70 3.53 8.40
C PRO A 38 -4.31 3.43 9.87
N GLU A 39 -3.50 4.37 10.35
CA GLU A 39 -3.04 4.42 11.75
C GLU A 39 -3.11 5.83 12.34
N THR A 40 -2.90 6.85 11.51
CA THR A 40 -2.92 8.26 11.94
C THR A 40 -4.33 8.84 11.90
N GLU A 41 -4.58 9.91 12.68
CA GLU A 41 -5.91 10.54 12.72
C GLU A 41 -6.40 10.99 11.33
N TYR A 42 -5.50 11.46 10.46
CA TYR A 42 -5.86 11.91 9.11
C TYR A 42 -6.15 10.75 8.12
N GLU A 43 -5.81 9.51 8.48
CA GLU A 43 -6.18 8.29 7.73
C GLU A 43 -7.42 7.63 8.32
N LEU A 44 -7.60 7.74 9.63
CA LEU A 44 -8.70 7.14 10.37
C LEU A 44 -9.99 7.94 10.22
N ARG A 45 -9.92 9.27 10.06
CA ARG A 45 -11.09 10.16 10.05
C ARG A 45 -11.06 11.16 8.90
N GLY A 46 -12.13 11.18 8.12
CA GLY A 46 -12.28 12.09 6.97
C GLY A 46 -13.65 11.95 6.31
N VAL A 47 -13.70 12.16 4.99
CA VAL A 47 -14.93 11.96 4.20
C VAL A 47 -15.31 10.48 4.18
N VAL A 48 -14.31 9.61 4.06
CA VAL A 48 -14.44 8.16 4.24
C VAL A 48 -13.41 7.73 5.28
N ASN A 49 -13.86 7.14 6.38
CA ASN A 49 -12.98 6.73 7.47
C ASN A 49 -12.10 5.53 7.06
N LYS A 50 -10.92 5.42 7.68
CA LYS A 50 -10.01 4.26 7.56
C LYS A 50 -9.59 3.99 6.11
N VAL A 51 -9.07 5.00 5.41
CA VAL A 51 -8.61 4.89 4.02
C VAL A 51 -7.15 5.27 3.88
N CYS A 52 -6.36 4.35 3.32
CA CYS A 52 -5.07 4.59 2.68
C CYS A 52 -5.14 4.09 1.23
N PHE A 53 -5.25 5.00 0.27
CA PHE A 53 -5.46 4.67 -1.14
C PHE A 53 -4.29 5.13 -2.04
N PRO A 54 -3.31 4.26 -2.36
CA PRO A 54 -2.16 4.64 -3.20
C PRO A 54 -2.57 5.02 -4.62
N THR A 55 -2.07 6.16 -5.10
CA THR A 55 -2.39 6.71 -6.43
C THR A 55 -1.18 7.03 -7.28
N GLY A 56 0.00 7.24 -6.69
CA GLY A 56 1.21 7.54 -7.44
C GLY A 56 2.48 7.16 -6.69
N THR A 57 3.57 6.95 -7.44
CA THR A 57 4.88 6.65 -6.86
C THR A 57 5.99 7.44 -7.54
N ALA A 58 7.07 7.71 -6.80
CA ALA A 58 8.30 8.30 -7.33
C ALA A 58 9.51 7.60 -6.70
N LEU A 59 10.45 7.15 -7.52
CA LEU A 59 11.65 6.44 -7.09
C LEU A 59 12.87 7.35 -7.19
N PHE A 60 13.56 7.56 -6.07
CA PHE A 60 14.81 8.32 -6.01
C PHE A 60 15.91 7.45 -5.39
N GLY A 61 16.82 6.95 -6.24
CA GLY A 61 17.79 5.95 -5.83
C GLY A 61 17.07 4.69 -5.33
N ASP A 62 17.24 4.37 -4.05
CA ASP A 62 16.59 3.23 -3.41
C ASP A 62 15.26 3.56 -2.73
N ARG A 63 14.93 4.85 -2.58
CA ARG A 63 13.74 5.29 -1.84
C ARG A 63 12.53 5.39 -2.77
N LEU A 64 11.56 4.50 -2.57
CA LEU A 64 10.25 4.56 -3.21
C LEU A 64 9.31 5.42 -2.35
N TYR A 65 8.86 6.55 -2.90
CA TYR A 65 7.79 7.36 -2.32
C TYR A 65 6.44 6.91 -2.88
N ILE A 66 5.46 6.77 -2.00
CA ILE A 66 4.09 6.34 -2.33
C ILE A 66 3.15 7.45 -1.89
N TYR A 67 2.54 8.13 -2.86
CA TYR A 67 1.51 9.13 -2.63
C TYR A 67 0.15 8.45 -2.58
N TYR A 68 -0.63 8.76 -1.55
CA TYR A 68 -1.91 8.11 -1.31
C TYR A 68 -2.95 9.11 -0.80
N GLY A 69 -4.22 8.85 -1.14
CA GLY A 69 -5.34 9.51 -0.51
C GLY A 69 -5.54 8.96 0.91
N ALA A 70 -5.66 9.85 1.88
CA ALA A 70 -5.92 9.52 3.28
C ALA A 70 -7.31 10.02 3.69
N ALA A 71 -8.13 9.08 4.17
CA ALA A 71 -9.52 9.28 4.58
C ALA A 71 -10.42 10.04 3.58
N ASP A 72 -10.14 9.91 2.26
CA ASP A 72 -10.76 10.68 1.17
C ASP A 72 -10.77 12.21 1.42
N ASN A 73 -9.80 12.71 2.18
CA ASN A 73 -9.77 14.09 2.67
C ASN A 73 -8.47 14.82 2.34
N CYS A 74 -7.34 14.12 2.35
CA CYS A 74 -6.04 14.73 2.05
C CYS A 74 -5.12 13.78 1.30
N ILE A 75 -4.00 14.32 0.81
CA ILE A 75 -2.91 13.54 0.21
C ILE A 75 -1.81 13.39 1.24
N ALA A 76 -1.37 12.16 1.46
CA ALA A 76 -0.24 11.82 2.32
C ALA A 76 0.84 11.08 1.52
N CYS A 77 2.01 10.92 2.13
CA CYS A 77 3.15 10.26 1.52
C CYS A 77 3.83 9.31 2.52
N ALA A 78 4.01 8.07 2.11
CA ALA A 78 4.82 7.07 2.80
C ALA A 78 6.05 6.75 1.95
N SER A 79 7.11 6.21 2.56
CA SER A 79 8.29 5.82 1.80
C SER A 79 8.95 4.56 2.34
N VAL A 80 9.52 3.77 1.43
CA VAL A 80 10.15 2.48 1.74
C VAL A 80 11.40 2.30 0.87
N SER A 81 12.37 1.50 1.32
CA SER A 81 13.43 1.02 0.43
C SER A 81 12.82 0.05 -0.57
N VAL A 82 13.05 0.27 -1.87
CA VAL A 82 12.56 -0.65 -2.91
C VAL A 82 13.29 -1.99 -2.83
N LYS A 83 14.58 -2.00 -2.47
CA LYS A 83 15.34 -3.24 -2.27
C LYS A 83 14.80 -4.04 -1.10
N ASP A 84 14.52 -3.40 0.04
CA ASP A 84 13.96 -4.10 1.20
C ASP A 84 12.56 -4.63 0.89
N LEU A 85 11.72 -3.85 0.20
CA LEU A 85 10.39 -4.29 -0.22
C LEU A 85 10.44 -5.52 -1.14
N VAL A 86 11.32 -5.51 -2.15
CA VAL A 86 11.50 -6.65 -3.05
C VAL A 86 12.05 -7.86 -2.28
N LYS A 87 13.00 -7.65 -1.37
CA LYS A 87 13.54 -8.73 -0.53
C LYS A 87 12.46 -9.37 0.33
N GLU A 88 11.61 -8.58 0.96
CA GLU A 88 10.49 -9.07 1.78
C GLU A 88 9.49 -9.86 0.92
N LEU A 89 9.09 -9.33 -0.23
CA LEU A 89 8.21 -10.00 -1.18
C LEU A 89 8.77 -11.37 -1.60
N MET A 90 10.07 -11.44 -1.91
CA MET A 90 10.73 -12.70 -2.30
C MET A 90 10.84 -13.71 -1.15
N SER A 91 10.78 -13.26 0.11
CA SER A 91 10.76 -14.15 1.28
C SER A 91 9.38 -14.77 1.57
N CYS A 92 8.32 -14.13 1.06
CA CYS A 92 6.93 -14.56 1.21
C CYS A 92 6.46 -15.52 0.09
N LYS A 93 7.40 -16.08 -0.68
CA LYS A 93 7.14 -16.99 -1.80
C LYS A 93 6.69 -18.38 -1.34
#